data_AF-A0A2E3UIS9-F1
#
_entry.id   AF-A0A2E3UIS9-F1
#
_cell.length_a   1.000
_cell.length_b   1.000
_cell.length_c   1.000
_cell.angle_alpha   90.00
_cell.angle_beta   90.00
_cell.angle_gamma   90.00
#
_symmetry.space_group_name_H-M   'P 1'
#
loop_
_entity.id
_entity.type
_entity.pdbx_description
1 polymer ?
#
loop_
_entity_poly.entity_id
_entity_poly.type
_entity_poly.pdbx_seq_one_letter_code
_entity_poly.pdbx_strand_id
1 'polypeptide(L)' 'MRFDMICEANGIKHRPTKTNHPLTHGQVERMSRTIKKATVKRCHYDTHSQLEMYPSDFIAACDYARRL' A
#
# COMPACT_ATOMS: atom_id res chain seq x y z
N MET A 1 12.43 8.66 -15.22
CA MET A 1 12.49 10.07 -15.66
C MET A 1 11.68 10.97 -14.73
N ARG A 2 10.35 11.17 -14.91
CA ARG A 2 9.58 12.12 -14.06
C ARG A 2 9.61 11.78 -12.56
N PHE A 3 9.50 10.50 -12.19
CA PHE A 3 9.53 10.07 -10.80
C PHE A 3 10.90 10.31 -10.15
N ASP A 4 11.99 9.91 -10.82
CA ASP A 4 13.35 10.08 -10.31
C ASP A 4 13.69 11.57 -10.11
N MET A 5 13.27 12.44 -11.03
CA MET A 5 13.44 13.90 -10.91
C MET A 5 12.71 14.46 -9.69
N ILE A 6 11.50 13.98 -9.40
CA ILE A 6 10.74 14.40 -8.21
C ILE A 6 11.44 13.90 -6.94
N CYS A 7 11.92 12.67 -6.92
CA CYS A 7 12.68 12.13 -5.80
C CYS A 7 13.93 12.96 -5.52
N GLU A 8 14.69 13.31 -6.56
CA GLU A 8 15.89 14.17 -6.46
C GLU A 8 15.55 15.56 -5.93
N ALA A 9 14.50 16.20 -6.46
CA ALA A 9 14.04 17.51 -6.00
C ALA A 9 13.63 17.53 -4.51
N ASN A 10 13.18 16.39 -3.97
CA ASN A 10 12.82 16.23 -2.57
C ASN A 10 13.95 15.64 -1.70
N GLY A 11 15.15 15.44 -2.25
CA GLY A 11 16.28 14.85 -1.52
C GLY A 11 16.08 13.36 -1.17
N ILE A 12 15.15 12.67 -1.83
CA ILE A 12 14.83 11.27 -1.58
C ILE A 12 15.65 10.38 -2.51
N LYS A 13 16.51 9.55 -1.94
CA LYS A 13 17.26 8.55 -2.73
C LYS A 13 16.34 7.42 -3.17
N HIS A 14 16.00 7.38 -4.46
CA HIS A 14 15.27 6.27 -5.05
C HIS A 14 16.16 5.02 -5.15
N ARG A 15 15.71 3.89 -4.57
CA ARG A 15 16.44 2.60 -4.56
C ARG A 15 15.59 1.51 -5.20
N PRO A 16 15.59 1.37 -6.54
CA PRO A 16 14.86 0.31 -7.20
C PRO A 16 15.47 -1.06 -6.88
N THR A 17 14.62 -2.08 -6.74
CA THR A 17 15.03 -3.46 -6.56
C THR A 17 15.29 -4.12 -7.91
N LYS A 18 16.14 -5.15 -7.93
CA LYS A 18 16.28 -5.98 -9.14
C LYS A 18 14.98 -6.74 -9.39
N THR A 19 14.60 -6.86 -10.66
CA THR A 19 13.46 -7.67 -11.10
C THR A 19 13.59 -9.11 -10.60
N ASN A 20 12.47 -9.76 -10.28
CA ASN A 20 12.42 -11.13 -9.77
C ASN A 20 13.17 -11.35 -8.45
N HIS A 21 13.09 -10.37 -7.53
CA HIS A 21 13.60 -10.52 -6.16
C HIS A 21 12.47 -10.43 -5.12
N PRO A 22 11.64 -11.49 -4.96
CA PRO A 22 10.38 -11.44 -4.20
C PRO A 22 10.58 -11.06 -2.73
N LEU A 23 11.69 -11.48 -2.14
CA LEU A 23 11.97 -11.26 -0.72
C LEU A 23 12.13 -9.78 -0.37
N THR A 24 12.58 -8.94 -1.31
CA THR A 24 12.75 -7.50 -1.05
C THR A 24 11.43 -6.75 -1.03
N HIS A 25 10.41 -7.25 -1.72
CA HIS A 25 9.06 -6.68 -1.72
C HIS A 25 8.11 -7.38 -0.73
N GLY A 26 8.58 -8.45 -0.08
CA GLY A 26 7.74 -9.32 0.75
C GLY A 26 7.08 -8.65 1.95
N GLN A 27 7.60 -7.54 2.47
CA GLN A 27 6.90 -6.76 3.51
C GLN A 27 5.64 -6.08 2.94
N VAL A 28 5.78 -5.41 1.79
CA VAL A 28 4.66 -4.74 1.10
C VAL A 28 3.64 -5.77 0.62
N GLU A 29 4.08 -6.92 0.10
CA GLU A 29 3.17 -8.00 -0.30
C GLU A 29 2.36 -8.57 0.86
N ARG A 30 3.02 -8.81 2.01
CA ARG A 30 2.31 -9.27 3.23
C ARG A 30 1.32 -8.23 3.71
N MET A 31 1.70 -6.96 3.75
CA MET A 31 0.81 -5.87 4.13
C MET A 31 -0.39 -5.78 3.18
N SER A 32 -0.16 -5.77 1.88
CA SER A 32 -1.21 -5.72 0.87
C SER A 32 -2.15 -6.92 0.96
N ARG A 33 -1.63 -8.12 1.25
CA ARG A 33 -2.44 -9.32 1.48
C ARG A 33 -3.33 -9.18 2.72
N THR A 34 -2.81 -8.68 3.84
CA THR A 34 -3.60 -8.46 5.06
C THR A 34 -4.70 -7.44 4.82
N ILE A 35 -4.39 -6.33 4.16
CA ILE A 35 -5.37 -5.29 3.80
C ILE A 35 -6.47 -5.91 2.93
N LYS A 36 -6.10 -6.58 1.82
CA LYS A 36 -7.07 -7.24 0.94
C LYS A 36 -7.93 -8.27 1.67
N LYS A 37 -7.35 -9.10 2.54
CA LYS A 37 -8.10 -10.12 3.28
C LYS A 37 -9.12 -9.50 4.23
N ALA A 38 -8.76 -8.40 4.88
CA ALA A 38 -9.64 -7.72 5.82
C ALA A 38 -10.76 -6.94 5.11
N THR A 39 -10.45 -6.32 3.97
CA THR A 39 -11.44 -5.55 3.20
C THR A 39 -12.39 -6.45 2.41
N VAL A 40 -11.90 -7.51 1.75
CA VAL A 40 -12.75 -8.47 1.01
C VAL A 40 -13.76 -9.18 1.93
N LYS A 41 -13.42 -9.45 3.19
CA LYS A 41 -14.33 -10.11 4.14
C LYS A 41 -15.36 -9.15 4.75
N ARG A 42 -15.05 -7.85 4.87
CA ARG A 42 -15.89 -6.86 5.54
C ARG A 42 -16.70 -5.98 4.59
N CYS A 43 -16.25 -5.85 3.35
CA CYS A 43 -16.84 -4.97 2.35
C CYS A 43 -17.32 -5.85 1.19
N HIS A 44 -18.63 -6.06 1.10
CA HIS A 44 -19.24 -6.45 -0.16
C HIS A 44 -19.35 -5.17 -0.99
N TYR A 45 -18.55 -5.09 -2.04
CA TYR A 45 -18.55 -3.91 -2.92
C TYR A 45 -19.70 -4.03 -3.90
N ASP A 46 -20.71 -3.16 -3.78
CA ASP A 46 -21.79 -3.06 -4.76
C ASP A 46 -21.41 -2.11 -5.91
N THR A 47 -20.48 -1.19 -5.66
CA THR A 47 -20.06 -0.15 -6.62
C THR A 47 -18.56 0.13 -6.57
N HIS A 48 -17.99 0.58 -7.69
CA HIS A 48 -16.56 0.88 -7.80
C HIS A 48 -16.12 2.06 -6.90
N SER A 49 -17.00 3.02 -6.61
CA SER A 49 -16.69 4.14 -5.72
C SER A 49 -16.46 3.69 -4.26
N GLN A 50 -17.13 2.63 -3.82
CA GLN A 50 -16.86 2.02 -2.51
C GLN A 50 -15.46 1.38 -2.46
N LEU A 51 -14.98 0.84 -3.58
CA LEU A 51 -13.63 0.26 -3.67
C LEU A 51 -12.52 1.33 -3.47
N GLU A 52 -12.76 2.58 -3.83
CA GLU A 52 -11.77 3.67 -3.70
C GLU A 52 -11.72 4.29 -2.30
N MET A 53 -12.86 4.34 -1.58
CA MET A 53 -12.95 4.96 -0.25
C MET A 53 -12.48 4.04 0.89
N TYR A 54 -12.81 2.75 0.82
CA TYR A 54 -12.49 1.80 1.89
C TYR A 54 -10.99 1.55 2.16
N PRO A 55 -10.07 1.55 1.16
CA PRO A 55 -8.66 1.31 1.39
C PRO A 55 -7.99 2.37 2.28
N SER A 56 -8.32 3.65 2.13
CA SER A 56 -7.73 4.72 2.94
C SER A 56 -8.18 4.62 4.40
N ASP A 57 -9.47 4.39 4.63
CA ASP A 57 -10.02 4.25 5.99
C ASP A 57 -9.46 3.02 6.69
N PHE A 58 -9.27 1.93 5.94
CA PHE A 58 -8.70 0.70 6.48
C PHE A 58 -7.21 0.85 6.81
N ILE A 59 -6.43 1.54 5.98
CA ILE A 59 -5.02 1.84 6.25
C ILE A 59 -4.91 2.74 7.49
N ALA A 60 -5.71 3.80 7.57
CA ALA A 60 -5.74 4.69 8.73
C ALA A 60 -6.10 3.95 10.02
N ALA A 61 -7.10 3.08 9.99
CA ALA A 61 -7.47 2.23 11.12
C ALA A 61 -6.34 1.25 11.52
N CYS A 62 -5.67 0.62 10.55
CA CYS A 62 -4.55 -0.29 10.81
C CYS A 62 -3.29 0.43 11.34
N ASP A 63 -3.09 1.68 10.97
CA ASP A 63 -1.97 2.49 11.43
C ASP A 63 -2.24 3.06 12.83
N TYR A 64 -3.48 3.45 13.13
CA TYR A 64 -3.88 3.89 14.47
C TYR A 64 -3.89 2.73 15.48
N ALA A 65 -4.46 1.57 15.11
CA ALA A 65 -4.50 0.40 15.98
C ALA A 65 -3.11 -0.20 16.30
N ARG A 66 -2.07 0.11 15.50
CA ARG A 66 -0.68 -0.27 15.77
C ARG A 66 0.07 0.70 16.68
N ARG A 67 -0.52 1.86 17.01
CA ARG A 67 0.08 2.91 17.85
C ARG A 67 -0.44 2.92 19.29
N LEU A 68 -1.45 2.11 19.60
CA LEU A 68 -1.94 1.83 20.97
C LEU A 68 -1.25 0.59 21.53
#